data_AF-A0A1Q6E895-F1
#
_entry.id   AF-A0A1Q6E895-F1
#
_cell.length_a   1.000
_cell.length_b   1.000
_cell.length_c   1.000
_cell.angle_alpha   90.00
_cell.angle_beta   90.00
_cell.angle_gamma   90.00
#
_symmetry.space_group_name_H-M   'P 1'
#
loop_
_entity.id
_entity.type
_entity.pdbx_description
1 polymer ?
#
loop_
_entity_poly.entity_id
_entity_poly.type
_entity_poly.pdbx_seq_one_letter_code
_entity_poly.pdbx_strand_id
1 'polypeptide(L)'
;MAKTYQQINERIKNGEAVVLTAEEVSQLALTMSPEEIADKVDVVTTGTFGAMCSSGAFINFGHSDPPIRMERIELNGVGVSGGLAAVDTYIGATDCNPANPEYGGAHIIEDFINGKDILLEAWGKGTDCYPRRHIRTYINRDTVNEAYLYNPRNAYQNYNVATNTSDRTIHTYMGTLLPKMKNASYSTSGELSPLLNDPECRTIGLGTRIFLAGAEGYVAWNGTQFNTSKETNEYGIPTSNARTIAVIGDLREMSTEYLRGMYYEKYGCSLFVGIGIPIPILDADLARRVSIRNEQIETTVVDYGNGNRVLGKTNYAALRSGEIEVGGHRIRTAPVSSLAKAREIAELLRERIRSGKFLLSEPVRPMPTGTTTKKLQIREEPGRNH
;
A
#
# COMPACT_ATOMS: atom_id res chain seq x y z
N MET A 1 15.63 21.43 -21.38
CA MET A 1 15.82 22.01 -20.02
C MET A 1 14.94 21.23 -19.07
N ALA A 2 15.37 20.98 -17.83
CA ALA A 2 14.54 20.28 -16.86
C ALA A 2 13.38 21.18 -16.41
N LYS A 3 12.15 20.65 -16.37
CA LYS A 3 10.98 21.31 -15.77
C LYS A 3 11.13 21.30 -14.25
N THR A 4 10.55 22.28 -13.56
CA THR A 4 10.48 22.32 -12.09
C THR A 4 9.06 22.05 -11.59
N TYR A 5 8.93 21.66 -10.32
CA TYR A 5 7.62 21.52 -9.67
C TYR A 5 6.81 22.82 -9.72
N GLN A 6 7.47 23.98 -9.57
CA GLN A 6 6.83 25.28 -9.61
C GLN A 6 6.25 25.56 -11.00
N GLN A 7 7.02 25.32 -12.06
CA GLN A 7 6.58 25.50 -13.44
C GLN A 7 5.39 24.58 -13.77
N ILE A 8 5.45 23.31 -13.36
CA ILE A 8 4.35 22.37 -13.58
C ILE A 8 3.10 22.80 -12.81
N ASN A 9 3.25 23.23 -11.55
CA ASN A 9 2.13 23.72 -10.74
C ASN A 9 1.52 25.02 -11.28
N GLU A 10 2.30 25.91 -11.88
CA GLU A 10 1.78 27.10 -12.59
C GLU A 10 0.92 26.69 -13.79
N ARG A 11 1.41 25.75 -14.61
CA ARG A 11 0.63 25.19 -15.72
C ARG A 11 -0.67 24.52 -15.25
N ILE A 12 -0.62 23.80 -14.12
CA ILE A 12 -1.82 23.18 -13.51
C ILE A 12 -2.83 24.26 -13.13
N LYS A 13 -2.39 25.33 -12.44
CA LYS A 13 -3.27 26.44 -12.04
C LYS A 13 -3.89 27.16 -13.23
N ASN A 14 -3.17 27.26 -14.34
CA ASN A 14 -3.65 27.89 -15.57
C ASN A 14 -4.52 26.96 -16.44
N GLY A 15 -4.66 25.68 -16.08
CA GLY A 15 -5.38 24.69 -16.92
C GLY A 15 -4.63 24.28 -18.18
N GLU A 16 -3.31 24.50 -18.23
CA GLU A 16 -2.44 24.29 -19.39
C GLU A 16 -1.58 23.01 -19.27
N ALA A 17 -1.61 22.35 -18.11
CA ALA A 17 -0.81 21.15 -17.86
C ALA A 17 -1.34 19.95 -18.65
N VAL A 18 -0.43 19.25 -19.33
CA VAL A 18 -0.71 17.98 -20.00
C VAL A 18 -0.52 16.84 -18.99
N VAL A 19 -1.63 16.23 -18.59
CA VAL A 19 -1.68 15.15 -17.60
C VAL A 19 -2.16 13.88 -18.28
N LEU A 20 -1.34 12.83 -18.24
CA LEU A 20 -1.64 11.52 -18.83
C LEU A 20 -1.54 10.42 -17.76
N THR A 21 -2.20 9.31 -17.97
CA THR A 21 -2.00 8.09 -17.17
C THR A 21 -0.74 7.36 -17.62
N ALA A 22 -0.16 6.53 -16.75
CA ALA A 22 1.03 5.74 -17.12
C ALA A 22 0.77 4.76 -18.28
N GLU A 23 -0.46 4.24 -18.42
CA GLU A 23 -0.83 3.41 -19.59
C GLU A 23 -0.83 4.23 -20.89
N GLU A 24 -1.33 5.46 -20.87
CA GLU A 24 -1.30 6.35 -22.06
C GLU A 24 0.13 6.69 -22.47
N VAL A 25 1.01 6.98 -21.50
CA VAL A 25 2.43 7.28 -21.80
C VAL A 25 3.18 6.05 -22.31
N SER A 26 2.91 4.89 -21.73
CA SER A 26 3.40 3.60 -22.22
C SER A 26 3.05 3.35 -23.70
N GLN A 27 1.84 3.75 -24.14
CA GLN A 27 1.46 3.69 -25.56
C GLN A 27 2.15 4.76 -26.41
N LEU A 28 2.27 6.00 -25.92
CA LEU A 28 2.97 7.07 -26.65
C LEU A 28 4.43 6.73 -26.93
N ALA A 29 5.09 6.05 -26.00
CA ALA A 29 6.49 5.63 -26.12
C ALA A 29 6.77 4.64 -27.26
N LEU A 30 5.74 4.07 -27.91
CA LEU A 30 5.90 3.29 -29.14
C LEU A 30 6.29 4.16 -30.34
N THR A 31 6.01 5.46 -30.28
CA THR A 31 6.17 6.39 -31.42
C THR A 31 6.91 7.67 -31.07
N MET A 32 7.09 7.96 -29.78
CA MET A 32 7.77 9.16 -29.29
C MET A 32 8.99 8.81 -28.45
N SER A 33 10.05 9.62 -28.57
CA SER A 33 11.24 9.49 -27.73
C SER A 33 10.97 10.02 -26.30
N PRO A 34 11.78 9.63 -25.31
CA PRO A 34 11.68 10.19 -23.96
C PRO A 34 11.80 11.72 -23.92
N GLU A 35 12.61 12.31 -24.79
CA GLU A 35 12.75 13.77 -24.92
C GLU A 35 11.43 14.41 -25.41
N GLU A 36 10.80 13.84 -26.45
CA GLU A 36 9.52 14.34 -26.96
C GLU A 36 8.40 14.21 -25.93
N ILE A 37 8.39 13.12 -25.16
CA ILE A 37 7.44 12.91 -24.06
C ILE A 37 7.71 13.94 -22.95
N ALA A 38 8.97 14.15 -22.57
CA ALA A 38 9.33 15.12 -21.54
C ALA A 38 8.93 16.55 -21.90
N ASP A 39 9.03 16.92 -23.18
CA ASP A 39 8.60 18.23 -23.65
C ASP A 39 7.07 18.38 -23.58
N LYS A 40 6.33 17.36 -24.03
CA LYS A 40 4.86 17.44 -24.17
C LYS A 40 4.09 17.18 -22.88
N VAL A 41 4.54 16.26 -22.03
CA VAL A 41 3.82 15.79 -20.84
C VAL A 41 4.36 16.49 -19.61
N ASP A 42 3.47 16.95 -18.73
CA ASP A 42 3.85 17.60 -17.47
C ASP A 42 3.74 16.63 -16.29
N VAL A 43 2.69 15.80 -16.26
CA VAL A 43 2.43 14.89 -15.15
C VAL A 43 1.93 13.54 -15.67
N VAL A 44 2.44 12.47 -15.07
CA VAL A 44 1.94 11.11 -15.26
C VAL A 44 1.25 10.61 -14.01
N THR A 45 -0.01 10.23 -14.11
CA THR A 45 -0.76 9.65 -12.99
C THR A 45 -0.64 8.14 -12.95
N THR A 46 -0.37 7.63 -11.76
CA THR A 46 -0.22 6.21 -11.46
C THR A 46 -1.27 5.77 -10.46
N GLY A 47 -1.50 4.46 -10.34
CA GLY A 47 -2.53 3.91 -9.46
C GLY A 47 -2.28 2.45 -9.09
N THR A 48 -2.61 2.10 -7.86
CA THR A 48 -2.69 0.71 -7.38
C THR A 48 -3.85 0.54 -6.42
N PHE A 49 -4.49 -0.62 -6.46
CA PHE A 49 -5.51 -1.04 -5.50
C PHE A 49 -5.31 -2.52 -5.20
N GLY A 50 -4.92 -2.84 -3.97
CA GLY A 50 -4.61 -4.21 -3.58
C GLY A 50 -4.49 -4.37 -2.07
N ALA A 51 -4.32 -5.61 -1.63
CA ALA A 51 -4.14 -5.92 -0.22
C ALA A 51 -2.83 -5.32 0.33
N MET A 52 -2.95 -4.49 1.36
CA MET A 52 -1.87 -3.86 2.09
C MET A 52 -2.01 -4.21 3.58
N CYS A 53 -1.51 -5.39 3.97
CA CYS A 53 -1.63 -5.89 5.34
C CYS A 53 -0.93 -5.00 6.38
N SER A 54 0.10 -4.26 5.99
CA SER A 54 0.78 -3.30 6.86
C SER A 54 0.08 -1.95 6.88
N SER A 55 -1.16 -1.98 7.35
CA SER A 55 -2.04 -0.83 7.47
C SER A 55 -2.66 -0.75 8.86
N GLY A 56 -3.17 0.43 9.21
CA GLY A 56 -3.84 0.65 10.47
C GLY A 56 -4.21 2.11 10.68
N ALA A 57 -4.83 2.38 11.82
CA ALA A 57 -5.37 3.70 12.13
C ALA A 57 -5.08 4.08 13.57
N PHE A 58 -4.76 5.35 13.78
CA PHE A 58 -4.78 5.96 15.10
C PHE A 58 -6.15 6.54 15.38
N ILE A 59 -6.64 6.35 16.60
CA ILE A 59 -7.86 7.00 17.09
C ILE A 59 -7.61 7.56 18.49
N ASN A 60 -8.06 8.79 18.72
CA ASN A 60 -8.21 9.38 20.04
C ASN A 60 -9.69 9.45 20.42
N PHE A 61 -10.07 8.69 21.45
CA PHE A 61 -11.48 8.55 21.85
C PHE A 61 -12.04 9.74 22.64
N GLY A 62 -11.17 10.57 23.22
CA GLY A 62 -11.55 11.52 24.26
C GLY A 62 -11.79 10.89 25.62
N HIS A 63 -11.75 11.71 26.67
CA HIS A 63 -11.98 11.26 28.03
C HIS A 63 -13.48 11.19 28.36
N SER A 64 -13.87 10.13 29.05
CA SER A 64 -15.13 10.08 29.79
C SER A 64 -15.08 10.91 31.07
N ASP A 65 -16.23 11.12 31.71
CA ASP A 65 -16.31 11.65 33.08
C ASP A 65 -16.90 10.58 34.03
N PRO A 66 -16.19 10.15 35.09
CA PRO A 66 -14.76 10.37 35.34
C PRO A 66 -13.84 9.82 34.24
N PRO A 67 -12.59 10.33 34.13
CA PRO A 67 -11.64 9.92 33.10
C PRO A 67 -11.06 8.52 33.33
N ILE A 68 -10.69 7.88 32.23
CA ILE A 68 -10.06 6.55 32.18
C ILE A 68 -8.71 6.61 31.47
N ARG A 69 -7.75 5.82 31.96
CA ARG A 69 -6.54 5.43 31.24
C ARG A 69 -6.73 4.01 30.75
N MET A 70 -6.94 3.85 29.46
CA MET A 70 -7.24 2.58 28.82
C MET A 70 -5.97 1.76 28.64
N GLU A 71 -5.91 0.57 29.25
CA GLU A 71 -4.77 -0.35 29.20
C GLU A 71 -5.10 -1.61 28.38
N ARG A 72 -6.35 -2.09 28.45
CA ARG A 72 -6.91 -3.08 27.52
C ARG A 72 -8.07 -2.42 26.78
N ILE A 73 -8.08 -2.56 25.45
CA ILE A 73 -9.05 -1.88 24.58
C ILE A 73 -9.55 -2.88 23.56
N GLU A 74 -10.87 -2.92 23.39
CA GLU A 74 -11.55 -3.70 22.38
C GLU A 74 -12.52 -2.80 21.61
N LEU A 75 -12.54 -2.97 20.28
CA LEU A 75 -13.49 -2.35 19.37
C LEU A 75 -14.28 -3.46 18.68
N ASN A 76 -15.59 -3.53 18.88
CA ASN A 76 -16.44 -4.64 18.40
C ASN A 76 -15.84 -6.03 18.73
N GLY A 77 -15.21 -6.18 19.90
CA GLY A 77 -14.55 -7.41 20.36
C GLY A 77 -13.20 -7.72 19.69
N VAL A 78 -12.67 -6.84 18.84
CA VAL A 78 -11.29 -6.92 18.32
C VAL A 78 -10.37 -6.20 19.29
N GLY A 79 -9.35 -6.88 19.80
CA GLY A 79 -8.32 -6.25 20.62
C GLY A 79 -7.49 -5.26 19.81
N VAL A 80 -7.25 -4.08 20.35
CA VAL A 80 -6.44 -3.02 19.70
C VAL A 80 -5.31 -2.55 20.62
N SER A 81 -4.30 -1.92 20.03
CA SER A 81 -3.08 -1.53 20.75
C SER A 81 -3.26 -0.23 21.52
N GLY A 82 -3.33 -0.34 22.85
CA GLY A 82 -3.19 0.80 23.77
C GLY A 82 -1.73 1.17 24.05
N GLY A 83 -1.50 1.93 25.13
CA GLY A 83 -0.15 2.27 25.61
C GLY A 83 0.53 3.45 24.91
N LEU A 84 -0.17 4.12 23.98
CA LEU A 84 0.28 5.37 23.36
C LEU A 84 0.11 6.55 24.32
N ALA A 85 -1.07 6.63 24.94
CA ALA A 85 -1.41 7.55 26.02
C ALA A 85 -2.69 7.03 26.73
N ALA A 86 -3.50 7.90 27.32
CA ALA A 86 -4.62 7.47 28.15
C ALA A 86 -5.87 7.01 27.36
N VAL A 87 -6.15 7.62 26.21
CA VAL A 87 -7.35 7.34 25.39
C VAL A 87 -7.02 7.24 23.90
N ASP A 88 -5.76 6.94 23.60
CA ASP A 88 -5.20 6.81 22.27
C ASP A 88 -4.96 5.33 21.96
N THR A 89 -5.35 4.91 20.76
CA THR A 89 -5.16 3.54 20.29
C THR A 89 -4.56 3.52 18.90
N TYR A 90 -3.93 2.39 18.56
CA TYR A 90 -3.65 2.00 17.18
C TYR A 90 -4.41 0.71 16.84
N ILE A 91 -5.19 0.76 15.76
CA ILE A 91 -5.93 -0.39 15.20
C ILE A 91 -5.03 -1.04 14.15
N GLY A 92 -4.59 -2.28 14.39
CA GLY A 92 -3.89 -3.05 13.37
C GLY A 92 -4.87 -3.65 12.38
N ALA A 93 -4.70 -3.40 11.07
CA ALA A 93 -5.62 -3.91 10.06
C ALA A 93 -5.73 -5.45 10.04
N THR A 94 -4.68 -6.15 10.49
CA THR A 94 -4.62 -7.62 10.55
C THR A 94 -5.13 -8.21 11.85
N ASP A 95 -5.44 -7.39 12.86
CA ASP A 95 -6.02 -7.88 14.12
C ASP A 95 -7.37 -8.53 13.80
N CYS A 96 -7.62 -9.71 14.36
CA CYS A 96 -8.84 -10.47 14.11
C CYS A 96 -9.68 -10.53 15.39
N ASN A 97 -11.00 -10.53 15.26
CA ASN A 97 -11.88 -10.82 16.38
C ASN A 97 -11.72 -12.31 16.75
N PRO A 98 -11.38 -12.66 18.00
CA PRO A 98 -11.20 -14.06 18.40
C PRO A 98 -12.46 -14.93 18.24
N ALA A 99 -13.65 -14.33 18.39
CA ALA A 99 -14.93 -15.02 18.25
C ALA A 99 -15.46 -15.05 16.80
N ASN A 100 -15.00 -14.14 15.94
CA ASN A 100 -15.32 -14.10 14.51
C ASN A 100 -14.09 -13.69 13.69
N PRO A 101 -13.18 -14.63 13.36
CA PRO A 101 -11.91 -14.29 12.71
C PRO A 101 -12.02 -13.63 11.32
N GLU A 102 -13.20 -13.69 10.70
CA GLU A 102 -13.48 -13.00 9.43
C GLU A 102 -13.70 -11.49 9.60
N TYR A 103 -13.97 -11.03 10.83
CA TYR A 103 -14.06 -9.63 11.20
C TYR A 103 -12.82 -9.20 11.99
N GLY A 104 -12.34 -7.98 11.80
CA GLY A 104 -11.05 -7.54 12.35
C GLY A 104 -10.80 -6.05 12.23
N GLY A 105 -9.58 -5.62 12.52
CA GLY A 105 -9.20 -4.20 12.52
C GLY A 105 -9.45 -3.52 11.17
N ALA A 106 -9.22 -4.20 10.05
CA ALA A 106 -9.55 -3.67 8.73
C ALA A 106 -11.06 -3.37 8.55
N HIS A 107 -11.92 -4.23 9.10
CA HIS A 107 -13.38 -4.06 9.05
C HIS A 107 -13.85 -2.95 10.00
N ILE A 108 -13.18 -2.78 11.14
CA ILE A 108 -13.43 -1.65 12.06
C ILE A 108 -13.10 -0.32 11.37
N ILE A 109 -11.97 -0.25 10.65
CA ILE A 109 -11.59 0.95 9.89
C ILE A 109 -12.64 1.23 8.79
N GLU A 110 -13.09 0.21 8.07
CA GLU A 110 -14.15 0.36 7.07
C GLU A 110 -15.49 0.80 7.69
N ASP A 111 -15.88 0.21 8.82
CA ASP A 111 -17.09 0.57 9.56
C ASP A 111 -17.04 2.02 10.07
N PHE A 112 -15.87 2.48 10.52
CA PHE A 112 -15.63 3.86 10.95
C PHE A 112 -15.86 4.84 9.81
N ILE A 113 -15.30 4.58 8.62
CA ILE A 113 -15.51 5.42 7.43
C ILE A 113 -16.99 5.49 7.04
N ASN A 114 -17.69 4.36 7.13
CA ASN A 114 -19.13 4.28 6.89
C ASN A 114 -19.98 4.95 7.99
N GLY A 115 -19.37 5.50 9.03
CA GLY A 115 -20.05 6.19 10.13
C GLY A 115 -20.88 5.26 11.02
N LYS A 116 -20.55 3.97 11.06
CA LYS A 116 -21.25 3.02 11.94
C LYS A 116 -20.82 3.22 13.40
N ASP A 117 -21.75 2.92 14.30
CA ASP A 117 -21.43 2.80 15.72
C ASP A 117 -20.56 1.57 15.97
N ILE A 118 -19.42 1.79 16.63
CA ILE A 118 -18.45 0.78 17.01
C ILE A 118 -18.46 0.69 18.54
N LEU A 119 -18.69 -0.51 19.07
CA LEU A 119 -18.66 -0.76 20.50
C LEU A 119 -17.22 -0.67 21.00
N LEU A 120 -16.93 0.35 21.79
CA LEU A 120 -15.71 0.49 22.58
C LEU A 120 -15.92 -0.16 23.94
N GLU A 121 -15.08 -1.14 24.27
CA GLU A 121 -14.97 -1.67 25.62
C GLU A 121 -13.51 -1.57 26.08
N ALA A 122 -13.28 -0.91 27.22
CA ALA A 122 -11.93 -0.67 27.71
C ALA A 122 -11.81 -0.80 29.22
N TRP A 123 -10.64 -1.25 29.66
CA TRP A 123 -10.29 -1.46 31.07
C TRP A 123 -9.00 -0.74 31.41
N GLY A 124 -8.91 -0.24 32.63
CA GLY A 124 -7.71 0.33 33.22
C GLY A 124 -7.62 0.01 34.71
N LYS A 125 -6.40 0.01 35.26
CA LYS A 125 -6.17 -0.26 36.70
C LYS A 125 -6.83 0.74 37.66
N GLY A 126 -7.16 1.95 37.18
CA GLY A 126 -7.60 3.07 38.00
C GLY A 126 -6.43 3.73 38.72
N THR A 127 -6.39 5.07 38.69
CA THR A 127 -5.38 5.91 39.35
C THR A 127 -6.05 7.19 39.84
N ASP A 128 -5.36 8.00 40.64
CA ASP A 128 -5.92 9.28 41.13
C ASP A 128 -6.32 10.21 39.99
N CYS A 129 -5.54 10.27 38.90
CA CYS A 129 -5.86 11.07 37.71
C CYS A 129 -6.91 10.43 36.80
N TYR A 130 -7.09 9.11 36.88
CA TYR A 130 -7.96 8.32 36.00
C TYR A 130 -8.71 7.27 36.83
N PRO A 131 -9.71 7.67 37.62
CA PRO A 131 -10.31 6.77 38.62
C PRO A 131 -11.23 5.72 37.99
N ARG A 132 -11.73 5.94 36.78
CA ARG A 132 -12.57 4.96 36.07
C ARG A 132 -11.74 3.75 35.66
N ARG A 133 -12.24 2.55 35.99
CA ARG A 133 -11.57 1.27 35.70
C ARG A 133 -12.15 0.50 34.51
N HIS A 134 -13.38 0.80 34.12
CA HIS A 134 -14.07 0.16 33.00
C HIS A 134 -15.00 1.16 32.32
N ILE A 135 -15.08 1.05 30.99
CA ILE A 135 -16.05 1.75 30.17
C ILE A 135 -16.51 0.84 29.05
N ARG A 136 -17.80 0.91 28.74
CA ARG A 136 -18.43 0.27 27.60
C ARG A 136 -19.40 1.26 26.98
N THR A 137 -19.12 1.67 25.74
CA THR A 137 -19.87 2.73 25.05
C THR A 137 -19.75 2.56 23.53
N TYR A 138 -20.48 3.35 22.76
CA TYR A 138 -20.32 3.44 21.31
C TYR A 138 -19.49 4.66 20.93
N ILE A 139 -18.70 4.50 19.87
CA ILE A 139 -17.97 5.57 19.18
C ILE A 139 -18.27 5.50 17.69
N ASN A 140 -18.12 6.60 16.98
CA ASN A 140 -18.13 6.67 15.52
C ASN A 140 -17.28 7.87 15.05
N ARG A 141 -17.29 8.14 13.74
CA ARG A 141 -16.49 9.21 13.11
C ARG A 141 -16.74 10.62 13.67
N ASP A 142 -17.93 10.85 14.22
CA ASP A 142 -18.37 12.16 14.71
C ASP A 142 -18.18 12.31 16.23
N THR A 143 -17.92 11.22 16.96
CA THR A 143 -17.78 11.25 18.44
C THR A 143 -16.33 11.19 18.90
N VAL A 144 -15.38 10.84 18.04
CA VAL A 144 -13.94 10.76 18.39
C VAL A 144 -13.23 12.07 18.08
N ASN A 145 -12.23 12.41 18.91
CA ASN A 145 -11.44 13.63 18.73
C ASN A 145 -10.61 13.56 17.44
N GLU A 146 -9.90 12.45 17.24
CA GLU A 146 -9.07 12.26 16.05
C GLU A 146 -9.10 10.85 15.51
N ALA A 147 -8.99 10.73 14.19
CA ALA A 147 -8.89 9.47 13.48
C ALA A 147 -8.14 9.63 12.16
N TYR A 148 -6.97 9.00 12.04
CA TYR A 148 -6.19 9.05 10.81
C TYR A 148 -5.56 7.69 10.50
N LEU A 149 -5.49 7.40 9.20
CA LEU A 149 -4.83 6.22 8.67
C LEU A 149 -3.33 6.46 8.79
N TYR A 150 -2.60 5.50 9.35
CA TYR A 150 -1.15 5.48 9.28
C TYR A 150 -0.71 4.08 8.90
N ASN A 151 -0.28 3.93 7.66
CA ASN A 151 0.17 2.66 7.16
C ASN A 151 1.69 2.67 7.06
N PRO A 152 2.40 1.82 7.83
CA PRO A 152 3.86 1.84 7.88
C PRO A 152 4.52 1.23 6.63
N ARG A 153 3.77 0.59 5.72
CA ARG A 153 4.33 -0.05 4.52
C ARG A 153 3.27 -0.36 3.46
N ASN A 154 3.34 0.35 2.34
CA ASN A 154 2.38 0.29 1.23
C ASN A 154 3.08 0.41 -0.12
N ALA A 155 2.31 0.23 -1.20
CA ALA A 155 2.74 0.33 -2.60
C ALA A 155 4.08 -0.39 -2.87
N TYR A 156 4.21 -1.63 -2.39
CA TYR A 156 5.44 -2.41 -2.50
C TYR A 156 5.95 -2.48 -3.95
N GLN A 157 7.20 -2.08 -4.16
CA GLN A 157 7.86 -2.08 -5.46
C GLN A 157 8.19 -3.51 -5.88
N ASN A 158 7.61 -3.90 -7.01
CA ASN A 158 7.69 -5.19 -7.68
C ASN A 158 7.58 -6.41 -6.77
N TYR A 159 6.36 -6.92 -6.59
CA TYR A 159 6.17 -8.13 -5.79
C TYR A 159 6.64 -9.39 -6.53
N ASN A 160 6.99 -10.43 -5.79
CA ASN A 160 7.21 -11.75 -6.37
C ASN A 160 5.89 -12.38 -6.82
N VAL A 161 5.99 -13.38 -7.68
CA VAL A 161 4.88 -14.27 -8.05
C VAL A 161 4.92 -15.47 -7.12
N ALA A 162 3.80 -15.82 -6.48
CA ALA A 162 3.75 -16.93 -5.54
C ALA A 162 3.06 -18.14 -6.18
N THR A 163 3.70 -19.30 -6.12
CA THR A 163 3.12 -20.59 -6.49
C THR A 163 3.47 -21.65 -5.45
N ASN A 164 3.04 -22.90 -5.66
CA ASN A 164 3.13 -23.97 -4.68
C ASN A 164 3.49 -25.30 -5.36
N THR A 165 4.71 -25.80 -5.17
CA THR A 165 5.12 -27.11 -5.71
C THR A 165 4.69 -28.30 -4.86
N SER A 166 4.23 -28.06 -3.62
CA SER A 166 3.84 -29.13 -2.72
C SER A 166 2.58 -29.87 -3.18
N ASP A 167 2.27 -30.97 -2.50
CA ASP A 167 1.11 -31.82 -2.75
C ASP A 167 -0.18 -31.36 -2.03
N ARG A 168 -0.09 -30.32 -1.20
CA ARG A 168 -1.22 -29.76 -0.43
C ARG A 168 -1.54 -28.32 -0.81
N THR A 169 -2.79 -27.92 -0.63
CA THR A 169 -3.20 -26.52 -0.76
C THR A 169 -2.61 -25.71 0.40
N ILE A 170 -2.09 -24.52 0.09
CA ILE A 170 -1.61 -23.57 1.10
C ILE A 170 -2.40 -22.27 1.04
N HIS A 171 -2.58 -21.64 2.20
CA HIS A 171 -3.34 -20.41 2.38
C HIS A 171 -2.37 -19.29 2.77
N THR A 172 -2.36 -18.20 1.99
CA THR A 172 -1.35 -17.14 2.09
C THR A 172 -1.98 -15.76 1.99
N TYR A 173 -1.21 -14.71 2.27
CA TYR A 173 -1.64 -13.32 2.02
C TYR A 173 -1.82 -12.98 0.54
N MET A 174 -1.39 -13.85 -0.38
CA MET A 174 -1.64 -13.73 -1.82
C MET A 174 -2.82 -14.60 -2.27
N GLY A 175 -3.62 -15.09 -1.31
CA GLY A 175 -4.72 -16.03 -1.54
C GLY A 175 -4.29 -17.50 -1.49
N THR A 176 -5.19 -18.36 -1.94
CA THR A 176 -5.00 -19.81 -1.96
C THR A 176 -4.10 -20.24 -3.12
N LEU A 177 -3.05 -20.99 -2.82
CA LEU A 177 -2.16 -21.61 -3.80
C LEU A 177 -2.37 -23.12 -3.81
N LEU A 178 -2.82 -23.61 -4.95
CA LEU A 178 -3.18 -25.00 -5.20
C LEU A 178 -1.92 -25.88 -5.38
N PRO A 179 -2.01 -27.19 -5.04
CA PRO A 179 -0.91 -28.12 -5.19
C PRO A 179 -0.32 -28.18 -6.60
N LYS A 180 0.95 -28.59 -6.70
CA LYS A 180 1.62 -28.95 -7.96
C LYS A 180 1.56 -27.83 -9.01
N MET A 181 1.77 -26.60 -8.58
CA MET A 181 1.85 -25.40 -9.41
C MET A 181 0.59 -25.19 -10.28
N LYS A 182 -0.59 -25.51 -9.75
CA LYS A 182 -1.87 -25.31 -10.48
C LYS A 182 -2.24 -23.84 -10.69
N ASN A 183 -1.78 -22.95 -9.81
CA ASN A 183 -1.93 -21.51 -9.96
C ASN A 183 -0.73 -20.73 -9.44
N ALA A 184 -0.65 -19.48 -9.86
CA ALA A 184 0.31 -18.49 -9.42
C ALA A 184 -0.40 -17.16 -9.15
N SER A 185 -0.21 -16.62 -7.94
CA SER A 185 -0.75 -15.31 -7.56
C SER A 185 0.30 -14.23 -7.75
N TYR A 186 -0.10 -13.04 -8.20
CA TYR A 186 0.82 -11.91 -8.37
C TYR A 186 0.20 -10.56 -8.00
N SER A 187 1.06 -9.60 -7.72
CA SER A 187 0.76 -8.17 -7.49
C SER A 187 1.97 -7.41 -8.02
N THR A 188 1.86 -6.21 -8.59
CA THR A 188 0.85 -5.14 -8.45
C THR A 188 0.19 -4.79 -9.80
N SER A 189 -0.23 -3.53 -10.00
CA SER A 189 -0.87 -2.99 -11.21
C SER A 189 0.07 -2.81 -12.41
N GLY A 190 1.23 -3.48 -12.45
CA GLY A 190 2.20 -3.43 -13.56
C GLY A 190 2.61 -2.01 -13.92
N GLU A 191 2.49 -1.63 -15.20
CA GLU A 191 2.86 -0.30 -15.69
C GLU A 191 2.04 0.86 -15.10
N LEU A 192 0.94 0.61 -14.38
CA LEU A 192 0.26 1.66 -13.59
C LEU A 192 0.83 1.83 -12.19
N SER A 193 1.73 0.96 -11.73
CA SER A 193 2.21 0.97 -10.36
C SER A 193 3.10 2.18 -10.09
N PRO A 194 2.84 2.96 -9.01
CA PRO A 194 3.62 4.16 -8.71
C PRO A 194 5.13 3.93 -8.62
N LEU A 195 5.56 2.98 -7.79
CA LEU A 195 6.99 2.72 -7.57
C LEU A 195 7.67 1.98 -8.72
N LEU A 196 6.93 1.49 -9.71
CA LEU A 196 7.54 0.95 -10.93
C LEU A 196 7.84 2.06 -11.94
N ASN A 197 7.03 3.11 -11.97
CA ASN A 197 7.22 4.28 -12.83
C ASN A 197 8.23 5.30 -12.27
N ASP A 198 8.50 5.27 -10.97
CA ASP A 198 9.62 5.99 -10.34
C ASP A 198 10.50 5.01 -9.52
N PRO A 199 11.27 4.14 -10.20
CA PRO A 199 11.93 3.01 -9.58
C PRO A 199 13.00 3.38 -8.54
N GLU A 200 13.55 4.59 -8.65
CA GLU A 200 14.56 5.11 -7.72
C GLU A 200 13.99 6.11 -6.72
N CYS A 201 12.68 6.37 -6.76
CA CYS A 201 12.02 7.36 -5.92
C CYS A 201 12.61 8.78 -6.09
N ARG A 202 12.87 9.19 -7.34
CA ARG A 202 13.37 10.53 -7.69
C ARG A 202 12.35 11.64 -7.35
N THR A 203 11.06 11.32 -7.44
CA THR A 203 9.93 12.22 -7.22
C THR A 203 9.06 11.81 -6.03
N ILE A 204 9.23 10.59 -5.52
CA ILE A 204 8.45 10.05 -4.40
C ILE A 204 9.33 10.02 -3.14
N GLY A 205 9.18 11.02 -2.27
CA GLY A 205 9.89 11.12 -0.99
C GLY A 205 8.99 11.56 0.17
N LEU A 206 9.59 11.93 1.30
CA LEU A 206 8.86 12.47 2.46
C LEU A 206 8.07 13.72 2.06
N GLY A 207 6.79 13.76 2.42
CA GLY A 207 5.91 14.90 2.14
C GLY A 207 5.28 14.90 0.74
N THR A 208 5.53 13.87 -0.07
CA THR A 208 4.86 13.73 -1.37
C THR A 208 3.35 13.58 -1.17
N ARG A 209 2.57 14.51 -1.71
CA ARG A 209 1.11 14.50 -1.73
C ARG A 209 0.62 13.41 -2.67
N ILE A 210 -0.33 12.62 -2.21
CA ILE A 210 -0.86 11.46 -2.93
C ILE A 210 -2.38 11.41 -2.85
N PHE A 211 -3.00 10.68 -3.78
CA PHE A 211 -4.34 10.15 -3.57
C PHE A 211 -4.24 8.93 -2.65
N LEU A 212 -4.98 8.93 -1.54
CA LEU A 212 -4.98 7.85 -0.56
C LEU A 212 -6.43 7.53 -0.18
N ALA A 213 -6.91 6.36 -0.61
CA ALA A 213 -8.22 5.85 -0.22
C ALA A 213 -9.39 6.82 -0.48
N GLY A 214 -9.39 7.54 -1.60
CA GLY A 214 -10.43 8.53 -1.94
C GLY A 214 -10.12 9.94 -1.44
N ALA A 215 -9.28 10.06 -0.43
CA ALA A 215 -8.86 11.32 0.16
C ALA A 215 -7.51 11.79 -0.41
N GLU A 216 -7.07 12.95 0.08
CA GLU A 216 -5.68 13.34 0.00
C GLU A 216 -4.88 12.71 1.15
N GLY A 217 -3.65 12.35 0.86
CA GLY A 217 -2.72 11.86 1.87
C GLY A 217 -1.30 12.24 1.52
N TYR A 218 -0.36 11.77 2.34
CA TYR A 218 1.05 12.07 2.17
C TYR A 218 1.92 10.84 2.41
N VAL A 219 3.04 10.79 1.70
CA VAL A 219 4.14 9.89 2.05
C VAL A 219 4.78 10.39 3.35
N ALA A 220 4.57 9.64 4.43
CA ALA A 220 5.04 9.97 5.77
C ALA A 220 6.45 9.45 6.05
N TRP A 221 6.89 8.39 5.37
CA TRP A 221 8.24 7.82 5.50
C TRP A 221 8.56 6.82 4.36
N ASN A 222 9.75 6.22 4.37
CA ASN A 222 10.18 5.23 3.36
C ASN A 222 9.49 3.85 3.53
N GLY A 223 8.84 3.61 4.67
CA GLY A 223 8.22 2.32 4.99
C GLY A 223 9.18 1.28 5.58
N THR A 224 8.62 0.35 6.36
CA THR A 224 9.39 -0.50 7.29
C THR A 224 10.22 -1.60 6.64
N GLN A 225 9.99 -1.90 5.37
CA GLN A 225 10.79 -2.86 4.59
C GLN A 225 11.44 -2.23 3.36
N PHE A 226 11.69 -0.93 3.39
CA PHE A 226 12.34 -0.22 2.30
C PHE A 226 13.73 -0.80 1.98
N ASN A 227 13.87 -1.40 0.79
CA ASN A 227 15.09 -2.08 0.38
C ASN A 227 15.54 -1.62 -1.01
N THR A 228 16.75 -1.07 -1.10
CA THR A 228 17.35 -0.61 -2.36
C THR A 228 18.41 -1.54 -2.93
N SER A 229 18.71 -2.66 -2.27
CA SER A 229 19.79 -3.58 -2.67
C SER A 229 19.35 -4.70 -3.60
N LYS A 230 18.12 -4.64 -4.11
CA LYS A 230 17.56 -5.70 -4.98
C LYS A 230 18.12 -5.59 -6.39
N GLU A 231 18.36 -6.74 -7.00
CA GLU A 231 18.77 -6.84 -8.41
C GLU A 231 17.75 -6.13 -9.31
N THR A 232 18.25 -5.33 -10.25
CA THR A 232 17.47 -4.65 -11.28
C THR A 232 17.74 -5.25 -12.65
N ASN A 233 16.75 -5.21 -13.53
CA ASN A 233 16.94 -5.55 -14.94
C ASN A 233 17.57 -4.39 -15.73
N GLU A 234 17.71 -4.56 -17.04
CA GLU A 234 18.29 -3.56 -17.96
C GLU A 234 17.55 -2.22 -17.97
N TYR A 235 16.27 -2.19 -17.57
CA TYR A 235 15.44 -0.99 -17.47
C TYR A 235 15.56 -0.30 -16.10
N GLY A 236 16.39 -0.81 -15.19
CA GLY A 236 16.52 -0.29 -13.82
C GLY A 236 15.36 -0.67 -12.91
N ILE A 237 14.53 -1.64 -13.31
CA ILE A 237 13.39 -2.10 -12.52
C ILE A 237 13.83 -3.27 -11.63
N PRO A 238 13.59 -3.24 -10.31
CA PRO A 238 13.92 -4.37 -9.43
C PRO A 238 13.18 -5.64 -9.85
N THR A 239 13.81 -6.80 -9.84
CA THR A 239 13.19 -8.08 -10.26
C THR A 239 12.55 -8.86 -9.11
N SER A 240 12.53 -8.26 -7.91
CA SER A 240 11.90 -8.78 -6.70
C SER A 240 11.51 -7.63 -5.77
N ASN A 241 10.84 -7.96 -4.66
CA ASN A 241 10.29 -7.01 -3.70
C ASN A 241 11.37 -6.06 -3.14
N ALA A 242 11.23 -4.77 -3.43
CA ALA A 242 12.24 -3.75 -3.17
C ALA A 242 11.73 -2.62 -2.26
N ARG A 243 11.51 -1.43 -2.81
CA ARG A 243 11.09 -0.23 -2.07
C ARG A 243 9.63 -0.31 -1.63
N THR A 244 9.29 0.48 -0.63
CA THR A 244 7.93 0.65 -0.08
C THR A 244 7.72 2.12 0.26
N ILE A 245 6.55 2.50 0.75
CA ILE A 245 6.31 3.82 1.35
C ILE A 245 5.46 3.67 2.61
N ALA A 246 5.67 4.53 3.61
CA ALA A 246 4.68 4.73 4.67
C ALA A 246 3.79 5.92 4.30
N VAL A 247 2.50 5.81 4.57
CA VAL A 247 1.51 6.82 4.17
C VAL A 247 0.61 7.22 5.34
N ILE A 248 0.18 8.47 5.33
CA ILE A 248 -0.74 9.04 6.32
C ILE A 248 -1.86 9.81 5.61
N GLY A 249 -3.07 9.78 6.18
CA GLY A 249 -4.20 10.58 5.69
C GLY A 249 -5.38 10.55 6.68
N ASP A 250 -6.26 11.54 6.58
CA ASP A 250 -7.45 11.64 7.43
C ASP A 250 -8.48 10.57 7.05
N LEU A 251 -8.90 9.75 8.03
CA LEU A 251 -9.90 8.71 7.79
C LEU A 251 -11.28 9.27 7.47
N ARG A 252 -11.62 10.46 7.98
CA ARG A 252 -12.96 11.05 7.83
C ARG A 252 -13.28 11.49 6.40
N GLU A 253 -12.22 11.75 5.63
CA GLU A 253 -12.27 12.15 4.22
C GLU A 253 -12.13 10.96 3.25
N MET A 254 -11.84 9.76 3.77
CA MET A 254 -11.66 8.57 2.95
C MET A 254 -13.00 7.97 2.52
N SER A 255 -12.94 7.12 1.49
CA SER A 255 -14.10 6.41 0.95
C SER A 255 -13.85 4.90 0.98
N THR A 256 -14.90 4.17 1.36
CA THR A 256 -14.87 2.71 1.33
C THR A 256 -14.72 2.18 -0.09
N GLU A 257 -15.05 2.94 -1.14
CA GLU A 257 -14.74 2.56 -2.53
C GLU A 257 -13.26 2.29 -2.80
N TYR A 258 -12.36 2.88 -2.00
CA TYR A 258 -10.91 2.75 -2.14
C TYR A 258 -10.22 2.29 -0.83
N LEU A 259 -10.98 1.90 0.19
CA LEU A 259 -10.48 1.29 1.41
C LEU A 259 -11.47 0.24 1.92
N ARG A 260 -11.12 -1.04 1.79
CA ARG A 260 -12.03 -2.16 2.08
C ARG A 260 -11.40 -3.17 3.02
N GLY A 261 -12.11 -3.51 4.08
CA GLY A 261 -11.83 -4.67 4.91
C GLY A 261 -12.00 -5.94 4.10
N MET A 262 -11.15 -6.92 4.37
CA MET A 262 -11.24 -8.22 3.72
C MET A 262 -10.73 -9.33 4.62
N TYR A 263 -11.09 -10.56 4.28
CA TYR A 263 -10.58 -11.77 4.91
C TYR A 263 -10.02 -12.74 3.87
N TYR A 264 -8.79 -13.20 4.08
CA TYR A 264 -8.21 -14.30 3.32
C TYR A 264 -8.43 -15.60 4.06
N GLU A 265 -9.10 -16.55 3.41
CA GLU A 265 -9.40 -17.88 3.93
C GLU A 265 -8.17 -18.52 4.60
N LYS A 266 -8.26 -18.78 5.90
CA LYS A 266 -7.21 -19.36 6.77
C LYS A 266 -5.88 -18.60 6.85
N TYR A 267 -5.83 -17.38 6.32
CA TYR A 267 -4.69 -16.47 6.51
C TYR A 267 -5.03 -15.34 7.49
N GLY A 268 -6.19 -14.69 7.35
CA GLY A 268 -6.65 -13.65 8.27
C GLY A 268 -7.14 -12.37 7.60
N CYS A 269 -7.46 -11.39 8.43
CA CYS A 269 -7.91 -10.07 7.99
C CYS A 269 -6.79 -9.29 7.28
N SER A 270 -7.18 -8.47 6.30
CA SER A 270 -6.30 -7.53 5.61
C SER A 270 -7.12 -6.33 5.11
N LEU A 271 -6.43 -5.31 4.63
CA LEU A 271 -7.05 -4.10 4.12
C LEU A 271 -6.65 -3.85 2.67
N PHE A 272 -7.61 -3.72 1.78
CA PHE A 272 -7.40 -3.20 0.43
C PHE A 272 -7.32 -1.69 0.47
N VAL A 273 -6.28 -1.11 -0.11
CA VAL A 273 -6.05 0.35 -0.08
C VAL A 273 -5.74 0.84 -1.50
N GLY A 274 -6.43 1.91 -1.91
CA GLY A 274 -6.18 2.63 -3.15
C GLY A 274 -5.14 3.71 -2.96
N ILE A 275 -4.09 3.69 -3.78
CA ILE A 275 -3.04 4.72 -3.78
C ILE A 275 -2.80 5.18 -5.21
N GLY A 276 -2.85 6.49 -5.42
CA GLY A 276 -2.44 7.14 -6.66
C GLY A 276 -1.35 8.16 -6.38
N ILE A 277 -0.30 8.14 -7.19
CA ILE A 277 0.83 9.07 -7.03
C ILE A 277 1.09 9.76 -8.37
N PRO A 278 1.10 11.10 -8.42
CA PRO A 278 1.50 11.80 -9.62
C PRO A 278 3.03 11.82 -9.74
N ILE A 279 3.53 11.52 -10.93
CA ILE A 279 4.95 11.61 -11.27
C ILE A 279 5.13 12.85 -12.15
N PRO A 280 5.74 13.93 -11.64
CA PRO A 280 6.09 15.08 -12.46
C PRO A 280 7.17 14.70 -13.46
N ILE A 281 7.00 15.06 -14.72
CA ILE A 281 7.99 14.79 -15.76
C ILE A 281 8.98 15.95 -15.80
N LEU A 282 10.05 15.83 -15.03
CA LEU A 282 11.07 16.88 -14.90
C LEU A 282 12.10 16.82 -16.03
N ASP A 283 12.38 15.64 -16.57
CA ASP A 283 13.38 15.41 -17.61
C ASP A 283 13.10 14.14 -18.43
N ALA A 284 13.90 13.96 -19.48
CA ALA A 284 13.82 12.81 -20.38
C ALA A 284 14.10 11.46 -19.67
N ASP A 285 14.90 11.43 -18.59
CA ASP A 285 15.10 10.18 -17.85
C ASP A 285 13.85 9.79 -17.06
N LEU A 286 13.14 10.74 -16.44
CA LEU A 286 11.83 10.47 -15.84
C LEU A 286 10.81 10.04 -16.89
N ALA A 287 10.76 10.72 -18.04
CA ALA A 287 9.89 10.34 -19.16
C ALA A 287 10.17 8.89 -19.64
N ARG A 288 11.45 8.49 -19.72
CA ARG A 288 11.85 7.12 -20.04
C ARG A 288 11.34 6.11 -19.00
N ARG A 289 11.41 6.44 -17.71
CA ARG A 289 10.99 5.55 -16.60
C ARG A 289 9.49 5.36 -16.51
N VAL A 290 8.70 6.39 -16.83
CA VAL A 290 7.23 6.27 -16.89
C VAL A 290 6.73 5.63 -18.19
N SER A 291 7.61 5.40 -19.16
CA SER A 291 7.31 4.78 -20.45
C SER A 291 7.44 3.24 -20.42
N ILE A 292 7.63 2.65 -19.24
CA ILE A 292 7.78 1.21 -19.08
C ILE A 292 6.51 0.46 -19.51
N ARG A 293 6.70 -0.74 -20.07
CA ARG A 293 5.63 -1.62 -20.51
C ARG A 293 5.63 -2.91 -19.71
N ASN A 294 4.48 -3.55 -19.55
CA ASN A 294 4.38 -4.79 -18.77
C ASN A 294 5.36 -5.91 -19.19
N GLU A 295 5.78 -5.98 -20.45
CA GLU A 295 6.78 -6.96 -20.93
C GLU A 295 8.21 -6.68 -20.41
N GLN A 296 8.50 -5.43 -20.05
CA GLN A 296 9.78 -4.97 -19.50
C GLN A 296 9.84 -5.07 -17.97
N ILE A 297 8.69 -5.28 -17.33
CA ILE A 297 8.60 -5.43 -15.87
C ILE A 297 8.79 -6.91 -15.54
N GLU A 298 10.03 -7.30 -15.27
CA GLU A 298 10.35 -8.67 -14.88
C GLU A 298 10.12 -8.90 -13.38
N THR A 299 9.73 -10.11 -12.99
CA THR A 299 9.59 -10.51 -11.59
C THR A 299 9.96 -11.98 -11.38
N THR A 300 10.15 -12.36 -10.12
CA THR A 300 10.61 -13.68 -9.70
C THR A 300 9.44 -14.57 -9.29
N VAL A 301 9.39 -15.80 -9.82
CA VAL A 301 8.45 -16.84 -9.41
C VAL A 301 9.03 -17.62 -8.23
N VAL A 302 8.28 -17.67 -7.13
CA VAL A 302 8.71 -18.19 -5.83
C VAL A 302 7.75 -19.26 -5.34
N ASP A 303 8.31 -20.34 -4.81
CA ASP A 303 7.57 -21.47 -4.26
C ASP A 303 7.29 -21.31 -2.76
N TYR A 304 6.05 -20.96 -2.44
CA TYR A 304 5.62 -20.74 -1.06
C TYR A 304 5.36 -22.07 -0.33
N GLY A 305 5.23 -23.18 -1.06
CA GLY A 305 5.06 -24.51 -0.49
C GLY A 305 6.35 -25.12 0.02
N ASN A 306 7.50 -24.62 -0.44
CA ASN A 306 8.81 -25.22 -0.17
C ASN A 306 9.88 -24.14 0.10
N GLY A 307 9.74 -23.45 1.23
CA GLY A 307 10.80 -22.58 1.76
C GLY A 307 11.11 -21.33 0.93
N ASN A 308 10.17 -20.85 0.12
CA ASN A 308 10.33 -19.67 -0.75
C ASN A 308 11.49 -19.82 -1.75
N ARG A 309 11.67 -21.02 -2.30
CA ARG A 309 12.67 -21.27 -3.36
C ARG A 309 12.29 -20.52 -4.63
N VAL A 310 13.28 -19.92 -5.30
CA VAL A 310 13.10 -19.32 -6.63
C VAL A 310 12.98 -20.41 -7.69
N LEU A 311 11.92 -20.35 -8.50
CA LEU A 311 11.65 -21.30 -9.58
C LEU A 311 11.98 -20.76 -10.97
N GLY A 312 12.01 -19.43 -11.13
CA GLY A 312 12.29 -18.77 -12.41
C GLY A 312 11.92 -17.29 -12.39
N LYS A 313 11.97 -16.66 -13.57
CA LYS A 313 11.52 -15.29 -13.82
C LYS A 313 10.38 -15.27 -14.85
N THR A 314 9.57 -14.23 -14.82
CA THR A 314 8.51 -13.94 -15.81
C THR A 314 8.33 -12.41 -15.89
N ASN A 315 7.37 -11.92 -16.68
CA ASN A 315 7.03 -10.51 -16.76
C ASN A 315 5.53 -10.25 -16.64
N TYR A 316 5.14 -8.99 -16.42
CA TYR A 316 3.73 -8.64 -16.21
C TYR A 316 2.87 -8.84 -17.45
N ALA A 317 3.43 -8.80 -18.67
CA ALA A 317 2.66 -9.09 -19.88
C ALA A 317 2.24 -10.57 -19.90
N ALA A 318 3.17 -11.49 -19.61
CA ALA A 318 2.89 -12.91 -19.48
C ALA A 318 1.91 -13.19 -18.33
N LEU A 319 2.12 -12.57 -17.16
CA LEU A 319 1.21 -12.71 -16.01
C LEU A 319 -0.22 -12.25 -16.33
N ARG A 320 -0.38 -11.18 -17.12
CA ARG A 320 -1.68 -10.67 -17.56
C ARG A 320 -2.34 -11.51 -18.64
N SER A 321 -1.59 -12.35 -19.36
CA SER A 321 -2.15 -13.27 -20.36
C SER A 321 -3.04 -14.37 -19.76
N GLY A 322 -2.92 -14.60 -18.44
CA GLY A 322 -3.69 -15.59 -17.69
C GLY A 322 -2.94 -16.91 -17.47
N GLU A 323 -1.78 -17.09 -18.08
CA GLU A 323 -0.95 -18.29 -17.90
C GLU A 323 0.54 -17.99 -18.11
N ILE A 324 1.41 -18.69 -17.37
CA ILE A 324 2.86 -18.65 -17.54
C ILE A 324 3.43 -20.07 -17.62
N GLU A 325 4.63 -20.19 -18.18
CA GLU A 325 5.41 -21.43 -18.16
C GLU A 325 6.64 -21.28 -17.27
N VAL A 326 6.84 -22.19 -16.31
CA VAL A 326 7.99 -22.21 -15.41
C VAL A 326 8.47 -23.65 -15.24
N GLY A 327 9.72 -23.93 -15.62
CA GLY A 327 10.30 -25.27 -15.50
C GLY A 327 9.53 -26.36 -16.25
N GLY A 328 8.96 -26.04 -17.41
CA GLY A 328 8.14 -26.95 -18.21
C GLY A 328 6.70 -27.15 -17.70
N HIS A 329 6.28 -26.41 -16.66
CA HIS A 329 4.91 -26.43 -16.14
C HIS A 329 4.12 -25.21 -16.59
N ARG A 330 2.91 -25.42 -17.12
CA ARG A 330 1.92 -24.37 -17.39
C ARG A 330 1.11 -24.06 -16.13
N ILE A 331 1.07 -22.79 -15.74
CA ILE A 331 0.50 -22.33 -14.47
C ILE A 331 -0.49 -21.19 -14.75
N ARG A 332 -1.74 -21.31 -14.29
CA ARG A 332 -2.72 -20.23 -14.38
C ARG A 332 -2.36 -19.09 -13.44
N THR A 333 -2.43 -17.87 -13.92
CA THR A 333 -2.09 -16.68 -13.12
C THR A 333 -3.34 -15.98 -12.60
N ALA A 334 -3.25 -15.40 -11.40
CA ALA A 334 -4.32 -14.65 -10.76
C ALA A 334 -3.77 -13.36 -10.12
N PRO A 335 -4.26 -12.17 -10.51
CA PRO A 335 -3.87 -10.93 -9.87
C PRO A 335 -4.54 -10.80 -8.49
N VAL A 336 -3.78 -10.31 -7.51
CA VAL A 336 -4.25 -9.95 -6.15
C VAL A 336 -4.62 -8.47 -6.05
N SER A 337 -4.13 -7.64 -6.98
CA SER A 337 -4.53 -6.24 -7.14
C SER A 337 -5.59 -6.08 -8.23
N SER A 338 -6.54 -5.16 -8.05
CA SER A 338 -7.52 -4.83 -9.09
C SER A 338 -6.96 -3.81 -10.07
N LEU A 339 -6.74 -4.23 -11.32
CA LEU A 339 -6.32 -3.32 -12.38
C LEU A 339 -7.42 -2.30 -12.74
N ALA A 340 -8.69 -2.72 -12.69
CA ALA A 340 -9.82 -1.84 -12.96
C ALA A 340 -9.88 -0.68 -11.96
N LYS A 341 -9.76 -0.96 -10.66
CA LYS A 341 -9.70 0.08 -9.63
C LYS A 341 -8.42 0.91 -9.71
N ALA A 342 -7.29 0.32 -10.08
CA ALA A 342 -6.05 1.08 -10.31
C ALA A 342 -6.19 2.13 -11.43
N ARG A 343 -6.88 1.79 -12.53
CA ARG A 343 -7.21 2.72 -13.62
C ARG A 343 -8.13 3.84 -13.15
N GLU A 344 -9.19 3.49 -12.42
CA GLU A 344 -10.12 4.45 -11.84
C GLU A 344 -9.39 5.45 -10.93
N ILE A 345 -8.46 4.99 -10.10
CA ILE A 345 -7.65 5.86 -9.23
C ILE A 345 -6.74 6.79 -10.05
N ALA A 346 -6.03 6.27 -11.06
CA ALA A 346 -5.16 7.08 -11.91
C ALA A 346 -5.94 8.17 -12.66
N GLU A 347 -7.18 7.85 -13.08
CA GLU A 347 -8.11 8.76 -13.73
C GLU A 347 -8.61 9.85 -12.78
N LEU A 348 -9.06 9.48 -11.58
CA LEU A 348 -9.52 10.43 -10.58
C LEU A 348 -8.41 11.40 -10.15
N LEU A 349 -7.19 10.88 -10.00
CA LEU A 349 -6.03 11.72 -9.74
C LEU A 349 -5.75 12.67 -10.91
N ARG A 350 -5.85 12.18 -12.16
CA ARG A 350 -5.70 13.02 -13.37
C ARG A 350 -6.70 14.18 -13.36
N GLU A 351 -7.97 13.90 -13.11
CA GLU A 351 -9.02 14.93 -13.10
C GLU A 351 -8.86 15.94 -11.94
N ARG A 352 -8.41 15.50 -10.76
CA ARG A 352 -8.09 16.42 -9.66
C ARG A 352 -6.92 17.35 -10.00
N ILE A 353 -5.92 16.86 -10.72
CA ILE A 353 -4.77 17.66 -11.16
C ILE A 353 -5.21 18.62 -12.27
N ARG A 354 -5.89 18.13 -13.31
CA ARG A 354 -6.35 18.97 -14.44
C ARG A 354 -7.29 20.10 -13.99
N SER A 355 -8.09 19.87 -12.96
CA SER A 355 -8.99 20.89 -12.38
C SER A 355 -8.30 21.86 -11.42
N GLY A 356 -7.00 21.72 -11.17
CA GLY A 356 -6.24 22.57 -10.25
C GLY A 356 -6.50 22.31 -8.76
N LYS A 357 -7.35 21.33 -8.42
CA LYS A 357 -7.65 20.94 -7.03
C LYS A 357 -6.49 20.20 -6.37
N PHE A 358 -5.64 19.56 -7.17
CA PHE A 358 -4.48 18.84 -6.70
C PHE A 358 -3.20 19.39 -7.35
N LEU A 359 -2.39 20.05 -6.53
CA LEU A 359 -1.05 20.53 -6.88
C LEU A 359 0.00 19.54 -6.40
N LEU A 360 1.10 19.47 -7.13
CA LEU A 360 2.23 18.62 -6.83
C LEU A 360 3.05 19.20 -5.68
N SER A 361 3.62 18.33 -4.87
CA SER A 361 4.57 18.68 -3.81
C SER A 361 5.94 18.11 -4.15
N GLU A 362 6.97 18.95 -4.11
CA GLU A 362 8.35 18.46 -4.11
C GLU A 362 8.64 17.73 -2.79
N PRO A 363 9.31 16.57 -2.82
CA PRO A 363 9.70 15.89 -1.59
C PRO A 363 10.55 16.78 -0.69
N VAL A 364 10.14 16.90 0.57
CA VAL A 364 10.92 17.61 1.61
C VAL A 364 12.24 16.91 1.87
N ARG A 365 12.24 15.57 1.75
CA ARG A 365 13.44 14.73 1.87
C ARG A 365 13.36 13.58 0.86
N PRO A 366 14.43 13.31 0.09
CA PRO A 366 14.49 12.14 -0.77
C PRO A 366 14.51 10.84 0.04
N MET A 367 14.14 9.74 -0.62
CA MET A 367 14.26 8.40 -0.03
C MET A 367 15.75 8.04 0.21
N PRO A 368 16.06 7.27 1.27
CA PRO A 368 17.43 6.85 1.54
C PRO A 368 17.94 5.89 0.46
N THR A 369 19.26 5.83 0.30
CA THR A 369 19.94 4.86 -0.57
C THR A 369 20.75 3.87 0.27
N GLY A 370 21.13 2.73 -0.32
CA GLY A 370 21.94 1.72 0.36
C GLY A 370 21.23 0.98 1.51
N THR A 371 19.89 0.93 1.50
CA THR A 371 19.13 0.27 2.57
C THR A 371 18.94 -1.22 2.29
N THR A 372 18.95 -2.00 3.37
CA THR A 372 18.66 -3.45 3.37
C THR A 372 17.76 -3.81 4.54
N THR A 373 17.01 -4.91 4.41
CA THR A 373 16.21 -5.46 5.50
C THR A 373 16.99 -6.52 6.26
N LYS A 374 17.04 -6.41 7.59
CA LYS A 374 17.63 -7.44 8.46
C LYS A 374 16.66 -8.59 8.68
N LYS A 375 17.19 -9.79 8.86
CA LYS A 375 16.42 -10.94 9.36
C LYS A 375 16.45 -10.95 10.89
N LEU A 376 15.35 -11.36 11.51
CA LEU A 376 15.32 -11.64 12.94
C LEU A 376 16.16 -12.89 13.20
N GLN A 377 17.25 -12.76 13.95
CA GLN A 377 18.06 -13.89 14.38
C GLN A 377 17.44 -14.50 15.62
N ILE A 378 17.16 -15.81 15.59
CA ILE A 378 16.77 -16.56 16.78
C ILE A 378 18.01 -16.68 17.65
N ARG A 379 17.95 -16.13 18.86
CA ARG A 379 19.00 -16.22 19.88
C ARG A 379 18.38 -16.82 21.12
N GLU A 380 19.00 -17.87 21.65
CA GLU A 380 18.56 -18.49 22.90
C GLU A 380 18.99 -17.63 24.08
N GLU A 381 18.10 -17.52 25.07
CA GLU A 381 18.43 -16.92 26.36
C GLU A 381 19.25 -17.94 27.16
N PRO A 382 20.51 -17.62 27.55
CA PRO A 382 21.33 -18.57 28.28
C PRO A 382 20.64 -19.02 29.57
N GLY A 383 20.42 -20.33 29.72
CA GLY A 383 19.86 -20.93 30.93
C GLY A 383 18.35 -21.18 30.93
N ARG A 384 17.65 -20.88 29.84
CA ARG A 384 16.22 -21.23 29.67
C ARG A 384 16.09 -22.50 28.82
N ASN A 385 16.40 -23.66 29.43
CA ASN A 385 16.07 -24.95 28.81
C ASN A 385 14.53 -25.08 28.77
N HIS A 386 13.99 -25.31 27.59
CA HIS A 386 12.56 -25.56 27.35
C HIS A 386 12.09 -26.89 27.92
#